data_AF-A0A846D1Y6-F1
#
_entry.id   AF-A0A846D1Y6-F1
#
_cell.length_a   1.000
_cell.length_b   1.000
_cell.length_c   1.000
_cell.angle_alpha   90.00
_cell.angle_beta   90.00
_cell.angle_gamma   90.00
#
_symmetry.space_group_name_H-M   'P 1'
#
loop_
_entity.id
_entity.type
_entity.pdbx_description
1 polymer ?
#
loop_
_entity_poly.entity_id
_entity_poly.type
_entity_poly.pdbx_seq_one_letter_code
_entity_poly.pdbx_strand_id
1 'polypeptide(L)'
;GMKILITPDTVKRTRYGGIVGKITEVSPFSITSAGASSVIGNPEVVQKLMGEEGGKIEAIAKLQLDSKTPSGYKWSSSLGPPLKISPGTTTTVRVTVEERTPITWVLPILREWSGI
;
A
#
# COMPACT_ATOMS: atom_id res chain seq x y z
N GLY A 1 -0.47 11.65 5.81
CA GLY A 1 0.05 10.53 5.00
C GLY A 1 -1.06 9.90 4.18
N MET A 2 -0.73 9.41 2.98
CA MET A 2 -1.65 8.72 2.07
C MET A 2 -2.11 7.39 2.67
N LYS A 3 -3.40 7.05 2.54
CA LYS A 3 -3.93 5.74 2.97
C LYS A 3 -3.41 4.66 2.01
N ILE A 4 -3.05 3.51 2.56
CA ILE A 4 -2.60 2.37 1.75
C ILE A 4 -3.27 1.07 2.16
N LEU A 5 -3.39 0.17 1.19
CA LEU A 5 -3.78 -1.22 1.38
C LEU A 5 -2.64 -2.11 0.89
N ILE A 6 -2.05 -2.88 1.81
CA ILE A 6 -0.94 -3.80 1.55
C ILE A 6 -1.48 -5.22 1.48
N THR A 7 -1.23 -5.92 0.39
CA THR A 7 -1.62 -7.33 0.23
C THR A 7 -0.36 -8.17 0.11
N PRO A 8 -0.05 -9.04 1.09
CA PRO A 8 1.04 -10.00 0.94
C PRO A 8 0.80 -10.93 -0.24
N ASP A 9 1.85 -11.22 -1.02
CA ASP A 9 1.71 -12.04 -2.23
C ASP A 9 1.28 -13.49 -1.94
N THR A 10 1.48 -13.93 -0.69
CA THR A 10 1.04 -15.24 -0.17
C THR A 10 -0.45 -15.30 0.16
N VAL A 11 -1.19 -14.18 0.07
CA VAL A 11 -2.55 -14.04 0.59
C VAL A 11 -3.53 -13.64 -0.53
N LYS A 12 -4.65 -14.35 -0.63
CA LYS A 12 -5.72 -14.00 -1.57
C LYS A 12 -6.51 -12.78 -1.08
N ARG A 13 -6.37 -11.64 -1.77
CA ARG A 13 -7.09 -10.39 -1.48
C ARG A 13 -8.61 -10.55 -1.42
N THR A 14 -9.19 -11.35 -2.31
CA THR A 14 -10.65 -11.56 -2.35
C THR A 14 -11.20 -12.20 -1.08
N ARG A 15 -10.36 -12.95 -0.36
CA ARG A 15 -10.74 -13.62 0.88
C ARG A 15 -10.49 -12.76 2.11
N TYR A 16 -9.35 -12.06 2.16
CA TYR A 16 -8.92 -11.40 3.39
C TYR A 16 -8.88 -9.86 3.33
N GLY A 17 -8.99 -9.29 2.13
CA GLY A 17 -8.75 -7.87 1.89
C GLY A 17 -7.27 -7.53 1.85
N GLY A 18 -6.91 -6.35 2.36
CA GLY A 18 -5.51 -5.94 2.56
C GLY A 18 -5.28 -5.36 3.95
N ILE A 19 -4.02 -5.35 4.37
CA ILE A 19 -3.56 -4.69 5.60
C ILE A 19 -3.71 -3.18 5.41
N VAL A 20 -4.33 -2.52 6.37
CA VAL A 20 -4.54 -1.07 6.35
C VAL A 20 -3.29 -0.37 6.90
N GLY A 21 -2.83 0.64 6.20
CA GLY A 21 -1.68 1.43 6.62
C GLY A 21 -1.74 2.88 6.14
N LYS A 22 -0.70 3.65 6.47
CA LYS A 22 -0.48 4.99 5.95
C LYS A 22 0.99 5.19 5.60
N ILE A 23 1.26 5.86 4.48
CA ILE A 23 2.61 6.33 4.15
C ILE A 23 2.99 7.43 5.15
N THR A 24 4.15 7.27 5.78
CA THR A 24 4.72 8.22 6.75
C THR A 24 5.84 9.04 6.15
N GLU A 25 6.60 8.48 5.22
CA GLU A 25 7.74 9.14 4.61
C GLU A 25 7.87 8.72 3.15
N VAL A 26 8.31 9.66 2.30
CA VAL A 26 8.63 9.43 0.90
C VAL A 26 9.96 10.10 0.63
N SER A 27 10.92 9.35 0.12
CA SER A 27 12.24 9.89 -0.21
C SER A 27 12.12 10.90 -1.36
N PRO A 28 12.78 12.07 -1.27
CA PRO A 28 12.84 13.02 -2.37
C PRO A 28 13.76 12.55 -3.52
N PHE A 29 14.61 11.54 -3.26
CA PHE A 29 15.59 11.03 -4.22
C PHE A 29 15.40 9.53 -4.46
N SER A 30 15.89 9.08 -5.63
CA SER A 30 15.91 7.66 -5.95
C SER A 30 16.83 6.89 -5.00
N ILE A 31 16.36 5.75 -4.52
CA ILE A 31 17.16 4.83 -3.71
C ILE A 31 18.16 4.08 -4.61
N THR A 32 19.37 3.86 -4.09
CA THR A 32 20.37 3.02 -4.75
C THR A 32 20.13 1.56 -4.40
N SER A 33 20.61 0.62 -5.24
CA SER A 33 20.51 -0.81 -4.92
C SER A 33 21.20 -1.17 -3.60
N ALA A 34 22.31 -0.49 -3.26
CA ALA A 34 22.99 -0.66 -1.98
C ALA A 34 22.15 -0.18 -0.79
N GLY A 35 21.48 0.98 -0.93
CA GLY A 35 20.55 1.49 0.08
C GLY A 35 19.36 0.55 0.28
N ALA A 36 18.75 0.08 -0.81
CA ALA A 36 17.65 -0.87 -0.76
C ALA A 36 18.06 -2.20 -0.08
N SER A 37 19.27 -2.71 -0.37
CA SER A 37 19.81 -3.91 0.28
C SER A 37 20.02 -3.73 1.79
N SER A 38 20.40 -2.54 2.24
CA SER A 38 20.54 -2.24 3.67
C SER A 38 19.21 -2.31 4.41
N VAL A 39 18.13 -1.87 3.77
CA VAL A 39 16.78 -1.85 4.36
C VAL A 39 16.09 -3.21 4.27
N ILE A 40 16.16 -3.88 3.11
CA ILE A 40 15.44 -5.14 2.84
C ILE A 40 16.21 -6.35 3.38
N GLY A 41 17.55 -6.30 3.39
CA GLY A 41 18.42 -7.36 3.89
C GLY A 41 18.51 -8.62 3.02
N ASN A 42 17.74 -8.70 1.93
CA ASN A 42 17.75 -9.81 0.98
C ASN A 42 18.10 -9.32 -0.44
N PRO A 43 19.32 -9.60 -0.95
CA PRO A 43 19.76 -9.14 -2.27
C PRO A 43 18.89 -9.64 -3.43
N GLU A 44 18.37 -10.86 -3.38
CA GLU A 44 17.53 -11.42 -4.44
C GLU A 44 16.18 -10.67 -4.54
N VAL A 45 15.58 -10.32 -3.41
CA VAL A 45 14.36 -9.49 -3.34
C VAL A 45 14.64 -8.08 -3.86
N VAL A 46 15.79 -7.49 -3.51
CA VAL A 46 16.19 -6.17 -4.00
C VAL A 46 16.32 -6.18 -5.52
N GLN A 47 17.00 -7.19 -6.08
CA GLN A 47 17.15 -7.31 -7.53
C GLN A 47 15.79 -7.38 -8.24
N LYS A 48 14.84 -8.14 -7.69
CA LYS A 48 13.48 -8.26 -8.22
C LYS A 48 12.69 -6.94 -8.15
N LEU A 49 12.90 -6.13 -7.10
CA LEU A 49 12.16 -4.88 -6.89
C LEU A 49 12.77 -3.69 -7.64
N MET A 50 14.09 -3.64 -7.78
CA MET A 50 14.78 -2.54 -8.47
C MET A 50 14.58 -2.60 -9.98
N GLY A 51 14.45 -3.81 -10.56
CA GLY A 51 14.31 -4.00 -11.99
C GLY A 51 15.52 -3.48 -12.78
N GLU A 52 15.39 -3.45 -14.11
CA GLU A 52 16.50 -3.05 -15.00
C GLU A 52 16.50 -1.55 -15.33
N GLU A 53 15.34 -0.88 -15.29
CA GLU A 53 15.20 0.51 -15.74
C GLU A 53 14.43 1.41 -14.76
N GLY A 54 14.82 2.69 -14.73
CA GLY A 54 14.15 3.77 -14.02
C GLY A 54 14.51 3.91 -12.54
N GLY A 55 14.64 5.15 -12.08
CA GLY A 55 14.84 5.46 -10.66
C GLY A 55 13.68 4.97 -9.80
N LYS A 56 13.99 4.44 -8.61
CA LYS A 56 12.99 3.93 -7.66
C LYS A 56 12.95 4.84 -6.44
N ILE A 57 11.76 5.28 -6.04
CA ILE A 57 11.58 6.11 -4.85
C ILE A 57 11.19 5.21 -3.68
N GLU A 58 11.89 5.38 -2.56
CA GLU A 58 11.53 4.72 -1.31
C GLU A 58 10.34 5.42 -0.66
N ALA A 59 9.37 4.63 -0.19
CA ALA A 59 8.30 5.10 0.67
C ALA A 59 8.20 4.20 1.90
N ILE A 60 8.23 4.80 3.09
CA ILE A 60 8.06 4.12 4.36
C ILE A 60 6.61 4.28 4.80
N ALA A 61 5.99 3.18 5.19
CA ALA A 61 4.62 3.18 5.65
C ALA A 61 4.48 2.51 7.01
N LYS A 62 3.56 3.06 7.81
CA LYS A 62 3.16 2.51 9.10
C LYS A 62 1.88 1.69 8.93
N LEU A 63 1.98 0.41 9.24
CA LEU A 63 0.84 -0.51 9.26
C LEU A 63 -0.01 -0.27 10.52
N GLN A 64 -1.32 -0.40 10.39
CA GLN A 64 -2.22 -0.34 11.55
C GLN A 64 -2.22 -1.70 12.26
N LEU A 65 -2.04 -1.66 13.59
CA LEU A 65 -2.08 -2.86 14.42
C LEU A 65 -3.52 -3.19 14.84
N ASP A 66 -3.78 -4.48 15.03
CA ASP A 66 -5.02 -4.99 15.61
C ASP A 66 -4.71 -6.24 16.42
N SER A 67 -4.89 -6.18 17.75
CA SER A 67 -4.62 -7.31 18.65
C SER A 67 -5.63 -8.45 18.51
N LYS A 68 -6.74 -8.23 17.79
CA LYS A 68 -7.77 -9.24 17.54
C LYS A 68 -7.46 -10.12 16.33
N THR A 69 -6.44 -9.78 15.54
CA THR A 69 -6.07 -10.55 14.34
C THR A 69 -4.86 -11.45 14.61
N PRO A 70 -4.81 -12.68 14.04
CA PRO A 70 -3.67 -13.57 14.22
C PRO A 70 -2.34 -12.98 13.74
N SER A 71 -2.40 -12.13 12.70
CA SER A 71 -1.23 -11.46 12.15
C SER A 71 -0.79 -10.23 12.96
N GLY A 72 -1.63 -9.73 13.88
CA GLY A 72 -1.39 -8.49 14.64
C GLY A 72 -1.64 -7.20 13.86
N TYR A 73 -2.19 -7.28 12.65
CA TYR A 73 -2.44 -6.14 11.75
C TYR A 73 -3.92 -5.96 11.47
N LYS A 74 -4.35 -4.72 11.22
CA LYS A 74 -5.73 -4.42 10.82
C LYS A 74 -5.93 -4.74 9.34
N TRP A 75 -7.01 -5.45 9.04
CA TRP A 75 -7.39 -5.85 7.68
C TRP A 75 -8.69 -5.18 7.23
N SER A 76 -8.85 -4.97 5.92
CA SER A 76 -9.98 -4.23 5.35
C SER A 76 -11.30 -5.02 5.25
N SER A 77 -11.26 -6.34 5.29
CA SER A 77 -12.45 -7.17 4.98
C SER A 77 -12.64 -8.39 5.88
N SER A 78 -11.62 -8.81 6.64
CA SER A 78 -11.67 -9.99 7.53
C SER A 78 -10.71 -9.81 8.72
N LEU A 79 -10.50 -10.84 9.55
CA LEU A 79 -9.44 -10.85 10.57
C LEU A 79 -8.04 -11.20 10.00
N GLY A 80 -7.92 -11.33 8.68
CA GLY A 80 -6.67 -11.74 8.04
C GLY A 80 -6.45 -13.26 8.03
N PRO A 81 -5.39 -13.73 7.35
CA PRO A 81 -5.01 -15.14 7.36
C PRO A 81 -4.48 -15.56 8.75
N PRO A 82 -4.57 -16.85 9.11
CA PRO A 82 -4.06 -17.39 10.37
C PRO A 82 -2.52 -17.58 10.32
N LEU A 83 -1.79 -16.55 9.88
CA LEU A 83 -0.33 -16.56 9.78
C LEU A 83 0.25 -15.21 10.16
N LYS A 84 1.50 -15.21 10.65
CA LYS A 84 2.27 -13.98 10.90
C LYS A 84 3.02 -13.58 9.65
N ILE A 85 3.11 -12.27 9.40
CA ILE A 85 3.90 -11.72 8.31
C ILE A 85 5.34 -11.57 8.79
N SER A 86 6.28 -12.21 8.11
CA SER A 86 7.71 -12.10 8.39
C SER A 86 8.34 -10.96 7.58
N PRO A 87 9.46 -10.39 8.05
CA PRO A 87 10.31 -9.52 7.23
C PRO A 87 10.67 -10.20 5.90
N GLY A 88 10.86 -9.39 4.85
CA GLY A 88 11.16 -9.89 3.49
C GLY A 88 9.96 -10.43 2.70
N THR A 89 8.76 -10.49 3.30
CA THR A 89 7.54 -10.85 2.55
C THR A 89 7.24 -9.79 1.50
N THR A 90 7.25 -10.16 0.22
CA THR A 90 6.84 -9.25 -0.85
C THR A 90 5.33 -9.02 -0.84
N THR A 91 4.95 -7.81 -1.25
CA THR A 91 3.57 -7.37 -1.17
C THR A 91 3.20 -6.52 -2.38
N THR A 92 1.92 -6.54 -2.71
CA THR A 92 1.31 -5.56 -3.61
C THR A 92 0.66 -4.45 -2.79
N VAL A 93 1.06 -3.21 -3.03
CA VAL A 93 0.57 -2.03 -2.30
C VAL A 93 -0.32 -1.18 -3.21
N ARG A 94 -1.48 -0.77 -2.71
CA ARG A 94 -2.34 0.25 -3.34
C ARG A 94 -2.32 1.51 -2.52
N VAL A 95 -2.05 2.64 -3.18
CA VAL A 95 -1.98 3.95 -2.55
C VAL A 95 -3.17 4.79 -2.98
N THR A 96 -3.93 5.29 -2.01
CA THR A 96 -4.98 6.28 -2.27
C THR A 96 -4.33 7.66 -2.31
N VAL A 97 -4.17 8.19 -3.52
CA VAL A 97 -3.61 9.54 -3.76
C VAL A 97 -4.66 10.64 -3.63
N GLU A 98 -5.91 10.32 -3.95
CA GLU A 98 -7.04 11.25 -3.87
C GLU A 98 -8.32 10.49 -3.52
N GLU A 99 -9.20 11.12 -2.74
CA GLU A 99 -10.51 10.59 -2.36
C GLU A 99 -11.57 11.65 -2.73
N ARG A 100 -12.44 11.35 -3.71
CA ARG A 100 -13.51 12.25 -4.17
C ARG A 100 -14.87 11.63 -3.93
N THR A 101 -15.83 12.43 -3.46
CA THR A 101 -17.22 12.02 -3.28
C THR A 101 -17.98 11.99 -4.62
N PRO A 102 -18.83 10.98 -4.90
CA PRO A 102 -19.58 10.91 -6.15
C PRO A 102 -20.53 12.09 -6.40
N ILE A 103 -21.09 12.70 -5.36
CA ILE A 103 -22.02 13.84 -5.49
C ILE A 103 -21.41 15.04 -6.21
N THR A 104 -20.08 15.17 -6.16
CA THR A 104 -19.32 16.21 -6.86
C THR A 104 -19.41 16.08 -8.38
N TRP A 105 -19.78 14.90 -8.91
CA TRP A 105 -20.02 14.66 -10.35
C TRP A 105 -21.48 14.82 -10.77
N VAL A 106 -22.43 14.81 -9.82
CA VAL A 106 -23.86 14.96 -10.12
C VAL A 106 -24.26 16.44 -10.23
N LEU A 107 -23.65 17.32 -9.43
CA LEU A 107 -23.91 18.77 -9.47
C LEU A 107 -23.62 19.42 -10.84
N PRO A 108 -22.54 19.10 -11.58
CA PRO A 108 -22.29 19.65 -12.91
C PRO A 108 -23.42 19.35 -13.90
N ILE A 109 -23.93 18.11 -13.90
CA ILE A 109 -24.99 17.66 -14.82
C ILE A 109 -26.30 18.39 -14.51
N LEU A 110 -26.61 18.59 -13.22
CA LEU A 110 -27.80 19.34 -12.80
C LEU A 110 -27.69 20.84 -13.12
N ARG A 111 -26.49 21.43 -13.10
CA ARG A 111 -26.26 22.82 -13.54
C ARG A 111 -26.48 22.99 -15.04
N GLU A 112 -25.99 22.06 -15.84
CA GLU A 112 -26.18 22.04 -17.29
C GLU A 112 -27.66 21.93 -17.68
N TRP A 113 -28.47 21.20 -16.90
CA TRP A 113 -29.92 21.08 -17.11
C TRP A 113 -30.77 22.20 -16.51
N SER A 114 -30.28 22.87 -15.45
CA SER A 114 -31.01 23.95 -14.77
C SER A 114 -30.70 25.35 -15.30
N GLY A 115 -29.73 25.48 -16.23
CA GLY A 115 -29.45 26.73 -16.93
C GLY A 115 -28.72 27.78 -16.10
N ILE A 116 -27.88 27.37 -15.13
CA ILE A 116 -27.01 28.24 -14.31
C ILE A 116 -25.56 27.72 -14.24
#